data_AF-A0A8K0KPS2-F1
#
_entry.id   AF-A0A8K0KPS2-F1
#
_cell.length_a   1.000
_cell.length_b   1.000
_cell.length_c   1.000
_cell.angle_alpha   90.00
_cell.angle_beta   90.00
_cell.angle_gamma   90.00
#
_symmetry.space_group_name_H-M   'P 1'
#
loop_
_entity.id
_entity.type
_entity.pdbx_description
1 polymer ?
#
loop_
_entity_poly.entity_id
_entity_poly.type
_entity_poly.pdbx_seq_one_letter_code
_entity_poly.pdbx_strand_id
1 'polypeptide(L)'
;MTFYYQNVRGLRSKISQLCVGITNLDCDVFVLTETNLSDDILDMELRLDNYSIYRKDRSVHTSAKKCGGGVLIAVNKRHKSSCLVSNTQEIEQQSPLDIYKTYCDSVEVLLSGCSDTSDVIICGDFNLPGVNWNGEVLTDNSLVRPSAQIVSDMFSYLQLRQRNFCYNSHCELLDLVFSSSEIEVQKAEDAIFSVEGYHPVLIFDLNFTKCMDDLSLNCEVLDLKNCDNDRVSYLLSEINWDSVFNGLDVEQKFGKFVEIVNGVISECTPVKRIGDSRFPRWYNTKLIRLLARKRKLHYQYKKFKSRYFYDEFCVIRSICRREARVCYDNFVERVQSSIPADMRLFWNYVNSLRGSNRLPETMFYKSSKGNVPHEIVNLFASYFSNNYNPCSPSHHEFFFTNDVQLPNISITLQDVRGRLRSLNSNKGPGSDGIPPSVL
;
A
#
# COMPACT_ATOMS: atom_id res chain seq x y z
N MET A 1 2.36 18.83 2.84
CA MET A 1 1.52 17.63 2.80
C MET A 1 0.14 18.05 2.38
N THR A 2 -0.40 17.48 1.31
CA THR A 2 -1.69 17.89 0.73
C THR A 2 -2.81 16.98 1.21
N PHE A 3 -3.86 17.57 1.76
CA PHE A 3 -5.06 16.88 2.25
C PHE A 3 -6.21 17.08 1.28
N TYR A 4 -6.94 16.00 1.03
CA TYR A 4 -8.18 15.99 0.27
C TYR A 4 -9.30 15.53 1.18
N TYR A 5 -10.32 16.37 1.38
CA TYR A 5 -11.51 16.03 2.16
C TYR A 5 -12.74 15.96 1.28
N GLN A 6 -13.54 14.91 1.43
CA GLN A 6 -14.84 14.80 0.77
C GLN A 6 -15.82 13.92 1.56
N ASN A 7 -17.03 14.43 1.75
CA ASN A 7 -18.19 13.60 2.08
C ASN A 7 -18.63 12.83 0.83
N VAL A 8 -18.51 11.50 0.83
CA VAL A 8 -18.69 10.67 -0.37
C VAL A 8 -20.07 10.05 -0.51
N ARG A 9 -20.94 10.13 0.52
CA ARG A 9 -22.32 9.60 0.53
C ARG A 9 -22.41 8.19 -0.06
N GLY A 10 -21.60 7.28 0.47
CA GLY A 10 -21.48 5.90 0.03
C GLY A 10 -20.36 5.70 -0.98
N LEU A 11 -19.34 4.94 -0.57
CA LEU A 11 -18.17 4.61 -1.36
C LEU A 11 -18.33 3.27 -2.11
N ARG A 12 -19.17 2.36 -1.61
CA ARG A 12 -19.30 0.98 -2.12
C ARG A 12 -19.59 0.91 -3.63
N SER A 13 -20.48 1.74 -4.14
CA SER A 13 -20.81 1.81 -5.58
C SER A 13 -19.80 2.61 -6.41
N LYS A 14 -18.82 3.25 -5.77
CA LYS A 14 -17.88 4.23 -6.37
C LYS A 14 -16.42 3.78 -6.29
N ILE A 15 -16.12 2.57 -5.82
CA ILE A 15 -14.74 2.06 -5.65
C ILE A 15 -13.94 2.16 -6.97
N SER A 16 -14.54 1.82 -8.10
CA SER A 16 -13.87 1.92 -9.42
C SER A 16 -13.50 3.38 -9.76
N GLN A 17 -14.35 4.35 -9.40
CA GLN A 17 -14.08 5.77 -9.58
C GLN A 17 -12.99 6.27 -8.63
N LEU A 18 -12.99 5.78 -7.37
CA LEU A 18 -11.97 6.07 -6.37
C LEU A 18 -10.57 5.70 -6.88
N CYS A 19 -10.41 4.50 -7.43
CA CYS A 19 -9.13 4.00 -7.97
C CYS A 19 -8.54 4.95 -9.02
N VAL A 20 -9.39 5.36 -9.96
CA VAL A 20 -9.01 6.24 -11.07
C VAL A 20 -8.81 7.67 -10.57
N GLY A 21 -9.62 8.14 -9.63
CA GLY A 21 -9.57 9.48 -9.08
C GLY A 21 -8.30 9.73 -8.27
N ILE A 22 -7.94 8.81 -7.38
CA ILE A 22 -6.74 8.91 -6.54
C ILE A 22 -5.47 8.82 -7.37
N THR A 23 -5.46 8.01 -8.42
CA THR A 23 -4.35 8.01 -9.41
C THR A 23 -4.10 9.40 -9.99
N ASN A 24 -5.18 10.17 -10.19
CA ASN A 24 -5.11 11.51 -10.75
C ASN A 24 -4.79 12.57 -9.71
N LEU A 25 -5.14 12.39 -8.45
CA LEU A 25 -4.89 13.34 -7.38
C LEU A 25 -3.58 13.01 -6.68
N ASP A 26 -2.57 13.88 -6.83
CA ASP A 26 -1.31 13.76 -6.09
C ASP A 26 -1.48 14.28 -4.65
N CYS A 27 -2.37 13.67 -3.89
CA CYS A 27 -2.63 14.02 -2.50
C CYS A 27 -1.86 13.09 -1.55
N ASP A 28 -1.51 13.62 -0.39
CA ASP A 28 -0.83 12.85 0.65
C ASP A 28 -1.82 12.12 1.55
N VAL A 29 -2.94 12.78 1.86
CA VAL A 29 -3.97 12.26 2.76
C VAL A 29 -5.32 12.44 2.12
N PHE A 30 -6.12 11.37 2.09
CA PHE A 30 -7.54 11.43 1.76
C PHE A 30 -8.34 11.24 3.05
N VAL A 31 -9.25 12.16 3.33
CA VAL A 31 -10.24 12.07 4.42
C VAL A 31 -11.62 11.97 3.77
N LEU A 32 -12.22 10.79 3.85
CA LEU A 32 -13.53 10.50 3.28
C LEU A 32 -14.53 10.25 4.40
N THR A 33 -15.63 10.99 4.42
CA THR A 33 -16.74 10.80 5.37
C THR A 33 -17.97 10.23 4.65
N GLU A 34 -18.89 9.63 5.41
CA GLU A 34 -20.07 8.94 4.87
C GLU A 34 -19.66 7.83 3.89
N THR A 35 -18.63 7.04 4.23
CA THR A 35 -18.12 5.98 3.35
C THR A 35 -19.12 4.84 3.17
N ASN A 36 -19.98 4.60 4.17
CA ASN A 36 -20.97 3.54 4.21
C ASN A 36 -20.37 2.16 3.83
N LEU A 37 -19.14 1.93 4.30
CA LEU A 37 -18.46 0.64 4.22
C LEU A 37 -18.88 -0.23 5.41
N SER A 38 -18.62 -1.53 5.30
CA SER A 38 -18.80 -2.50 6.38
C SER A 38 -17.56 -3.37 6.51
N ASP A 39 -17.49 -4.11 7.62
CA ASP A 39 -16.44 -5.11 7.89
C ASP A 39 -16.40 -6.23 6.82
N ASP A 40 -17.46 -6.40 6.02
CA ASP A 40 -17.50 -7.33 4.89
C ASP A 40 -16.60 -6.91 3.72
N ILE A 41 -16.31 -5.61 3.61
CA ILE A 41 -15.45 -5.05 2.57
C ILE A 41 -14.06 -5.01 3.15
N LEU A 42 -13.09 -5.71 2.56
CA LEU A 42 -11.71 -5.64 3.04
C LEU A 42 -11.03 -4.33 2.60
N ASP A 43 -10.07 -3.83 3.38
CA ASP A 43 -9.26 -2.64 3.04
C ASP A 43 -8.65 -2.75 1.63
N MET A 44 -8.22 -3.97 1.28
CA MET A 44 -7.65 -4.30 -0.03
C MET A 44 -8.63 -4.15 -1.20
N GLU A 45 -9.94 -4.22 -0.96
CA GLU A 45 -10.96 -4.01 -1.98
C GLU A 45 -11.10 -2.54 -2.37
N LEU A 46 -10.67 -1.63 -1.50
CA LEU A 46 -10.66 -0.19 -1.76
C LEU A 46 -9.55 0.23 -2.74
N ARG A 47 -8.59 -0.67 -3.00
CA ARG A 47 -7.52 -0.52 -4.01
C ARG A 47 -6.70 0.76 -3.83
N LEU A 48 -6.39 1.08 -2.57
CA LEU A 48 -5.52 2.20 -2.17
C LEU A 48 -4.10 1.70 -1.92
N ASP A 49 -3.51 1.00 -2.89
CA ASP A 49 -2.27 0.23 -2.70
C ASP A 49 -1.09 1.04 -2.15
N ASN A 50 -1.03 2.33 -2.49
CA ASN A 50 0.02 3.27 -2.05
C ASN A 50 -0.31 4.00 -0.74
N TYR A 51 -1.40 3.66 -0.07
CA TYR A 51 -1.86 4.31 1.15
C TYR A 51 -2.02 3.30 2.28
N SER A 52 -1.70 3.74 3.49
CA SER A 52 -2.14 3.12 4.74
C SER A 52 -3.58 3.56 5.00
N ILE A 53 -4.47 2.60 5.16
CA ILE A 53 -5.90 2.85 5.36
C ILE A 53 -6.21 2.78 6.86
N TYR A 54 -6.88 3.81 7.37
CA TYR A 54 -7.44 3.85 8.71
C TYR A 54 -8.92 4.19 8.55
N ARG A 55 -9.81 3.27 8.89
CA ARG A 55 -11.24 3.50 8.81
C ARG A 55 -11.97 3.08 10.06
N LYS A 56 -13.11 3.71 10.29
CA LYS A 56 -14.09 3.34 11.29
C LYS A 56 -15.41 3.17 10.56
N ASP A 57 -15.83 1.92 10.43
CA ASP A 57 -17.07 1.57 9.75
C ASP A 57 -18.23 1.56 10.73
N ARG A 58 -19.44 1.85 10.22
CA ARG A 58 -20.64 1.78 11.05
C ARG A 58 -21.02 0.32 11.23
N SER A 59 -21.20 -0.10 12.49
CA SER A 59 -21.63 -1.44 12.85
C SER A 59 -22.83 -1.36 13.81
N VAL A 60 -23.47 -2.50 14.04
CA VAL A 60 -24.59 -2.63 14.99
C VAL A 60 -24.18 -2.27 16.43
N HIS A 61 -22.87 -2.24 16.70
CA HIS A 61 -22.29 -1.85 17.99
C HIS A 61 -22.04 -0.34 18.11
N THR A 62 -22.01 0.40 17.00
CA THR A 62 -21.70 1.84 16.98
C THR A 62 -22.91 2.74 16.66
N SER A 63 -23.98 2.21 16.04
CA SER A 63 -25.23 2.96 15.78
C SER A 63 -26.44 2.03 15.67
N ALA A 64 -27.64 2.57 15.96
CA ALA A 64 -28.92 1.88 15.76
C ALA A 64 -29.41 1.92 14.29
N LYS A 65 -28.75 2.69 13.42
CA LYS A 65 -29.11 2.84 12.00
C LYS A 65 -28.43 1.79 11.13
N LYS A 66 -29.18 1.19 10.19
CA LYS A 66 -28.70 0.15 9.25
C LYS A 66 -27.86 0.69 8.07
N CYS A 67 -27.87 2.01 7.81
CA CYS A 67 -27.18 2.64 6.68
C CYS A 67 -26.68 4.05 7.03
N GLY A 68 -25.67 4.53 6.30
CA GLY A 68 -25.03 5.85 6.46
C GLY A 68 -23.82 5.82 7.39
N GLY A 69 -23.01 6.87 7.40
CA GLY A 69 -21.84 7.04 8.27
C GLY A 69 -20.56 6.39 7.77
N GLY A 70 -19.60 6.28 8.69
CA GLY A 70 -18.27 5.74 8.43
C GLY A 70 -17.27 6.81 7.96
N VAL A 71 -16.02 6.65 8.41
CA VAL A 71 -14.91 7.54 8.10
C VAL A 71 -13.73 6.73 7.63
N LEU A 72 -13.05 7.19 6.59
CA LEU A 72 -11.81 6.62 6.08
C LEU A 72 -10.75 7.70 5.90
N ILE A 73 -9.59 7.48 6.50
CA ILE A 73 -8.38 8.27 6.33
C ILE A 73 -7.36 7.39 5.63
N ALA A 74 -6.95 7.77 4.42
CA ALA A 74 -5.89 7.09 3.68
C ALA A 74 -4.64 7.97 3.65
N VAL A 75 -3.54 7.52 4.24
CA VAL A 75 -2.27 8.25 4.30
C VAL A 75 -1.25 7.61 3.35
N ASN A 76 -0.64 8.40 2.47
CA ASN A 76 0.32 7.88 1.51
C ASN A 76 1.49 7.20 2.25
N LYS A 77 1.85 5.97 1.85
CA LYS A 77 2.87 5.13 2.50
C LYS A 77 4.26 5.77 2.54
N ARG A 78 4.50 6.84 1.77
CA ARG A 78 5.70 7.68 1.91
C ARG A 78 5.81 8.38 3.26
N HIS A 79 4.71 8.46 4.02
CA HIS A 79 4.66 9.03 5.36
C HIS A 79 4.41 7.92 6.38
N LYS A 80 5.22 7.91 7.44
CA LYS A 80 4.97 7.06 8.59
C LYS A 80 3.69 7.54 9.28
N SER A 81 2.77 6.60 9.52
CA SER A 81 1.47 6.88 10.13
C SER A 81 1.06 5.75 11.08
N SER A 82 0.27 6.10 12.08
CA SER A 82 -0.29 5.19 13.07
C SER A 82 -1.68 5.66 13.50
N CYS A 83 -2.58 4.72 13.79
CA CYS A 83 -3.90 5.04 14.31
C CYS A 83 -3.85 5.21 15.83
N LEU A 84 -4.45 6.28 16.34
CA LEU A 84 -4.74 6.44 17.76
C LEU A 84 -6.22 6.07 17.97
N VAL A 85 -6.47 5.06 18.78
CA VAL A 85 -7.83 4.58 19.05
C VAL A 85 -8.41 5.36 20.23
N SER A 86 -9.57 5.98 20.02
CA SER A 86 -10.37 6.60 21.08
C SER A 86 -11.84 6.19 20.93
N ASN A 87 -12.50 6.04 22.07
CA ASN A 87 -13.92 5.69 22.17
C ASN A 87 -14.81 6.92 21.91
N THR A 88 -14.71 7.50 20.72
CA THR A 88 -15.58 8.60 20.28
C THR A 88 -16.91 8.08 19.73
N GLN A 89 -18.01 8.71 20.15
CA GLN A 89 -19.31 8.54 19.49
C GLN A 89 -19.37 9.36 18.20
N GLU A 90 -20.06 8.85 17.19
CA GLU A 90 -20.28 9.56 15.91
C GLU A 90 -21.30 10.70 16.09
N ILE A 91 -21.01 11.86 15.50
CA ILE A 91 -21.96 12.98 15.40
C ILE A 91 -22.83 12.75 14.16
N GLU A 92 -24.15 12.74 14.34
CA GLU A 92 -25.14 12.58 13.29
C GLU A 92 -26.03 13.83 13.16
N GLN A 93 -26.83 13.88 12.10
CA GLN A 93 -27.90 14.87 11.98
C GLN A 93 -28.84 14.81 13.19
N GLN A 94 -29.04 15.98 13.81
CA GLN A 94 -29.88 16.14 15.01
C GLN A 94 -29.40 15.35 16.24
N SER A 95 -28.10 15.01 16.32
CA SER A 95 -27.52 14.43 17.54
C SER A 95 -27.82 15.31 18.77
N PRO A 96 -28.20 14.70 19.92
CA PRO A 96 -28.39 15.43 21.16
C PRO A 96 -27.07 16.06 21.64
N LEU A 97 -27.21 17.10 22.47
CA LEU A 97 -26.10 17.90 23.00
C LEU A 97 -25.02 17.05 23.69
N ASP A 98 -25.42 16.00 24.39
CA ASP A 98 -24.50 15.16 25.15
C ASP A 98 -23.52 14.39 24.25
N ILE A 99 -23.91 14.04 23.02
CA ILE A 99 -22.98 13.43 22.05
C ILE A 99 -21.87 14.40 21.67
N TYR A 100 -22.20 15.68 21.47
CA TYR A 100 -21.20 16.72 21.19
C TYR A 100 -20.26 16.94 22.37
N LYS A 101 -20.76 16.88 23.61
CA LYS A 101 -19.91 16.96 24.82
C LYS A 101 -18.95 15.77 24.89
N THR A 102 -19.46 14.54 24.80
CA THR A 102 -18.62 13.34 24.84
C THR A 102 -17.57 13.33 23.72
N TYR A 103 -17.95 13.79 22.52
CA TYR A 103 -17.01 13.98 21.42
C TYR A 103 -15.92 14.99 21.80
N CYS A 104 -16.29 16.13 22.34
CA CYS A 104 -15.35 17.16 22.75
C CYS A 104 -14.39 16.67 23.85
N ASP A 105 -14.91 16.04 24.91
CA ASP A 105 -14.11 15.46 25.99
C ASP A 105 -13.10 14.44 25.45
N SER A 106 -13.52 13.62 24.48
CA SER A 106 -12.64 12.62 23.85
C SER A 106 -11.52 13.26 23.02
N VAL A 107 -11.78 14.40 22.38
CA VAL A 107 -10.77 15.16 21.63
C VAL A 107 -9.77 15.77 22.61
N GLU A 108 -10.22 16.36 23.71
CA GLU A 108 -9.35 16.93 24.74
C GLU A 108 -8.39 15.87 25.31
N VAL A 109 -8.93 14.69 25.68
CA VAL A 109 -8.11 13.56 26.16
C VAL A 109 -7.07 13.15 25.11
N LEU A 110 -7.45 13.05 23.83
CA LEU A 110 -6.53 12.71 22.75
C LEU A 110 -5.41 13.74 22.59
N LEU A 111 -5.73 15.03 22.65
CA LEU A 111 -4.74 16.09 22.50
C LEU A 111 -3.83 16.22 23.72
N SER A 112 -4.32 15.93 24.92
CA SER A 112 -3.46 15.90 26.13
C SER A 112 -2.34 14.85 26.06
N GLY A 113 -2.52 13.80 25.25
CA GLY A 113 -1.51 12.78 24.99
C GLY A 113 -0.52 13.12 23.87
N CYS A 114 -0.75 14.22 23.13
CA CYS A 114 0.13 14.67 22.05
C CYS A 114 1.18 15.66 22.58
N SER A 115 2.30 15.82 21.87
CA SER A 115 3.29 16.85 22.24
C SER A 115 2.77 18.25 21.90
N ASP A 116 3.11 19.25 22.72
CA ASP A 116 2.74 20.67 22.50
C ASP A 116 3.24 21.25 21.17
N THR A 117 4.17 20.57 20.51
CA THR A 117 4.75 20.93 19.20
C THR A 117 4.01 20.31 18.01
N SER A 118 2.97 19.51 18.24
CA SER A 118 2.25 18.82 17.18
C SER A 118 1.20 19.71 16.52
N ASP A 119 1.20 19.75 15.19
CA ASP A 119 0.09 20.35 14.44
C ASP A 119 -1.12 19.44 14.45
N VAL A 120 -2.28 20.00 14.80
CA VAL A 120 -3.55 19.29 14.88
C VAL A 120 -4.48 19.79 13.78
N ILE A 121 -5.14 18.85 13.10
CA ILE A 121 -6.23 19.13 12.17
C ILE A 121 -7.40 18.20 12.51
N ILE A 122 -8.58 18.78 12.69
CA ILE A 122 -9.85 18.07 12.83
C ILE A 122 -10.75 18.51 11.68
N CYS A 123 -11.15 17.58 10.82
CA CYS A 123 -12.07 17.87 9.72
C CYS A 123 -13.17 16.83 9.61
N GLY A 124 -14.38 17.27 9.26
CA GLY A 124 -15.55 16.42 9.28
C GLY A 124 -16.84 17.17 8.98
N ASP A 125 -17.90 16.40 8.77
CA ASP A 125 -19.26 16.92 8.68
C ASP A 125 -19.86 16.94 10.08
N PHE A 126 -20.00 18.13 10.66
CA PHE A 126 -20.53 18.28 12.02
C PHE A 126 -22.05 18.35 12.03
N ASN A 127 -22.74 18.37 10.88
CA ASN A 127 -24.19 18.44 10.80
C ASN A 127 -24.83 19.59 11.61
N LEU A 128 -24.18 20.76 11.63
CA LEU A 128 -24.64 21.98 12.32
C LEU A 128 -25.07 23.07 11.31
N PRO A 129 -26.20 22.90 10.60
CA PRO A 129 -26.71 23.91 9.66
C PRO A 129 -27.14 25.20 10.34
N GLY A 130 -27.09 26.30 9.59
CA GLY A 130 -27.50 27.64 10.05
C GLY A 130 -26.56 28.32 11.06
N VAL A 131 -25.39 27.75 11.32
CA VAL A 131 -24.38 28.34 12.22
C VAL A 131 -23.38 29.19 11.44
N ASN A 132 -23.10 30.40 11.92
CA ASN A 132 -22.08 31.26 11.35
C ASN A 132 -20.74 31.05 12.07
N TRP A 133 -19.78 30.39 11.39
CA TRP A 133 -18.46 30.07 11.92
C TRP A 133 -17.38 31.13 11.64
N ASN A 134 -17.76 32.36 11.25
CA ASN A 134 -16.82 33.40 10.83
C ASN A 134 -16.18 34.21 11.98
N GLY A 135 -16.33 33.80 13.25
CA GLY A 135 -15.80 34.52 14.42
C GLY A 135 -15.00 33.64 15.36
N GLU A 136 -14.09 34.22 16.14
CA GLU A 136 -13.32 33.52 17.20
C GLU A 136 -14.22 33.06 18.37
N VAL A 137 -15.38 33.72 18.53
CA VAL A 137 -16.42 33.38 19.50
C VAL A 137 -17.77 33.52 18.80
N LEU A 138 -18.63 32.51 18.90
CA LEU A 138 -20.04 32.63 18.53
C LEU A 138 -20.69 33.63 19.53
N THR A 139 -20.78 34.89 19.16
CA THR A 139 -21.38 35.91 20.04
C THR A 139 -22.90 35.79 20.07
N ASP A 140 -23.43 36.08 21.26
CA ASP A 140 -24.81 35.88 21.71
C ASP A 140 -25.83 36.73 20.93
N ASN A 141 -26.08 36.36 19.68
CA ASN A 141 -27.22 36.83 18.89
C ASN A 141 -28.27 35.71 18.83
N SER A 142 -28.99 35.55 19.94
CA SER A 142 -30.36 35.01 20.13
C SER A 142 -30.75 33.63 19.55
N LEU A 143 -29.93 32.92 18.77
CA LEU A 143 -30.29 31.61 18.17
C LEU A 143 -29.07 30.69 17.95
N VAL A 144 -27.99 30.84 18.74
CA VAL A 144 -26.84 29.92 18.63
C VAL A 144 -27.22 28.55 19.20
N ARG A 145 -27.11 27.50 18.37
CA ARG A 145 -27.37 26.12 18.80
C ARG A 145 -26.41 25.74 19.94
N PRO A 146 -26.88 25.21 21.08
CA PRO A 146 -26.00 24.82 22.19
C PRO A 146 -24.86 23.88 21.77
N SER A 147 -25.11 22.97 20.84
CA SER A 147 -24.10 22.06 20.30
C SER A 147 -22.97 22.79 19.57
N ALA A 148 -23.30 23.87 18.85
CA ALA A 148 -22.30 24.68 18.16
C ALA A 148 -21.45 25.49 19.14
N GLN A 149 -22.08 26.01 20.21
CA GLN A 149 -21.39 26.73 21.26
C GLN A 149 -20.33 25.86 21.95
N ILE A 150 -20.70 24.63 22.35
CA ILE A 150 -19.77 23.70 23.01
C ILE A 150 -18.58 23.37 22.11
N VAL A 151 -18.82 23.08 20.83
CA VAL A 151 -17.74 22.81 19.88
C VAL A 151 -16.84 24.03 19.72
N SER A 152 -17.42 25.23 19.56
CA SER A 152 -16.66 26.48 19.41
C SER A 152 -15.81 26.77 20.64
N ASP A 153 -16.39 26.71 21.84
CA ASP A 153 -15.70 27.04 23.09
C ASP A 153 -14.57 26.06 23.37
N MET A 154 -14.83 24.76 23.20
CA MET A 154 -13.84 23.73 23.48
C MET A 154 -12.70 23.75 22.46
N PHE A 155 -13.00 23.87 21.17
CA PHE A 155 -11.95 23.98 20.15
C PHE A 155 -11.14 25.27 20.29
N SER A 156 -11.76 26.39 20.66
CA SER A 156 -11.03 27.62 21.02
C SER A 156 -10.12 27.42 22.23
N TYR A 157 -10.59 26.70 23.27
CA TYR A 157 -9.76 26.33 24.43
C TYR A 157 -8.54 25.49 24.04
N LEU A 158 -8.72 24.56 23.09
CA LEU A 158 -7.64 23.74 22.51
C LEU A 158 -6.78 24.49 21.47
N GLN A 159 -6.93 25.81 21.33
CA GLN A 159 -6.24 26.64 20.34
C GLN A 159 -6.46 26.21 18.89
N LEU A 160 -7.59 25.54 18.61
CA LEU A 160 -8.00 25.15 17.28
C LEU A 160 -8.93 26.21 16.69
N ARG A 161 -8.61 26.67 15.47
CA ARG A 161 -9.41 27.67 14.76
C ARG A 161 -10.08 27.04 13.55
N GLN A 162 -11.32 27.43 13.28
CA GLN A 162 -11.99 27.01 12.05
C GLN A 162 -11.37 27.71 10.84
N ARG A 163 -10.90 26.93 9.86
CA ARG A 163 -10.17 27.41 8.68
C ARG A 163 -10.92 27.25 7.36
N ASN A 164 -11.98 26.44 7.33
CA ASN A 164 -12.78 26.29 6.13
C ASN A 164 -13.85 27.39 6.01
N PHE A 165 -13.79 28.14 4.91
CA PHE A 165 -14.78 29.15 4.50
C PHE A 165 -15.41 28.83 3.14
N CYS A 166 -15.26 27.60 2.67
CA CYS A 166 -15.85 27.14 1.42
C CYS A 166 -17.31 26.74 1.63
N TYR A 167 -18.24 27.69 1.50
CA TYR A 167 -19.67 27.43 1.61
C TYR A 167 -20.21 26.50 0.52
N ASN A 168 -21.25 25.74 0.87
CA ASN A 168 -21.98 24.90 -0.08
C ASN A 168 -22.90 25.75 -1.00
N SER A 169 -23.67 25.11 -1.90
CA SER A 169 -24.56 25.82 -2.83
C SER A 169 -25.74 26.54 -2.17
N HIS A 170 -25.97 26.29 -0.88
CA HIS A 170 -27.03 26.89 -0.06
C HIS A 170 -26.50 27.99 0.87
N CYS A 171 -25.23 28.39 0.71
CA CYS A 171 -24.55 29.35 1.59
C CYS A 171 -24.42 28.87 3.05
N GLU A 172 -24.38 27.55 3.26
CA GLU A 172 -24.16 26.95 4.57
C GLU A 172 -22.77 26.33 4.67
N LEU A 173 -22.27 26.20 5.90
CA LEU A 173 -20.99 25.58 6.23
C LEU A 173 -21.23 24.38 7.17
N LEU A 174 -21.30 23.19 6.59
CA LEU A 174 -21.52 21.93 7.32
C LEU A 174 -20.21 21.20 7.58
N ASP A 175 -19.34 21.18 6.57
CA ASP A 175 -18.03 20.56 6.63
C ASP A 175 -17.04 21.54 7.27
N LEU A 176 -16.58 21.22 8.48
CA LEU A 176 -15.66 22.06 9.25
C LEU A 176 -14.23 21.51 9.18
N VAL A 177 -13.25 22.40 9.32
CA VAL A 177 -11.82 22.10 9.31
C VAL A 177 -11.16 22.99 10.36
N PHE A 178 -11.01 22.45 11.56
CA PHE A 178 -10.31 23.10 12.66
C PHE A 178 -8.83 22.75 12.61
N SER A 179 -7.96 23.75 12.82
CA SER A 179 -6.52 23.51 12.89
C SER A 179 -5.83 24.41 13.90
N SER A 180 -4.80 23.88 14.56
CA SER A 180 -3.86 24.65 15.38
C SER A 180 -2.96 25.54 14.52
N SER A 181 -2.73 25.15 13.26
CA SER A 181 -1.86 25.84 12.32
C SER A 181 -2.65 26.75 11.37
N GLU A 182 -1.96 27.72 10.78
CA GLU A 182 -2.48 28.54 9.69
C GLU A 182 -2.51 27.71 8.41
N ILE A 183 -3.70 27.26 8.00
CA ILE A 183 -3.92 26.53 6.75
C ILE A 183 -4.92 27.27 5.84
N GLU A 184 -4.64 27.25 4.55
CA GLU A 184 -5.55 27.79 3.53
C GLU A 184 -6.41 26.65 2.97
N VAL A 185 -7.71 26.69 3.26
CA VAL A 185 -8.68 25.70 2.74
C VAL A 185 -9.34 26.23 1.49
N GLN A 186 -9.27 25.46 0.40
CA GLN A 186 -9.83 25.80 -0.90
C GLN A 186 -10.80 24.73 -1.38
N LYS A 187 -11.74 25.10 -2.26
CA LYS A 187 -12.54 24.12 -3.00
C LYS A 187 -11.64 23.38 -3.98
N ALA A 188 -11.70 22.05 -3.98
CA ALA A 188 -10.93 21.25 -4.93
C ALA A 188 -11.51 21.40 -6.34
N GLU A 189 -10.67 21.75 -7.31
CA GLU A 189 -11.04 21.81 -8.73
C GLU A 189 -11.19 20.40 -9.36
N ASP A 190 -10.54 19.41 -8.73
CA ASP A 190 -10.48 18.01 -9.15
C ASP A 190 -11.22 17.09 -8.16
N ALA A 191 -12.55 17.17 -8.12
CA ALA A 191 -13.34 16.21 -7.37
C ALA A 191 -13.23 14.80 -7.98
N ILE A 192 -13.04 13.79 -7.11
CA ILE A 192 -13.08 12.36 -7.46
C ILE A 192 -14.50 11.97 -7.86
N PHE A 193 -15.46 12.29 -6.98
CA PHE A 193 -16.87 11.98 -7.14
C PHE A 193 -17.67 13.22 -7.51
N SER A 194 -18.87 13.02 -8.08
CA SER A 194 -19.82 14.09 -8.31
C SER A 194 -20.13 14.84 -7.01
N VAL A 195 -20.05 16.17 -7.05
CA VAL A 195 -20.35 17.05 -5.92
C VAL A 195 -21.85 17.30 -5.92
N GLU A 196 -22.56 16.73 -4.95
CA GLU A 196 -23.93 17.17 -4.65
C GLU A 196 -23.82 18.48 -3.87
N GLY A 197 -24.65 19.48 -4.21
CA GLY A 197 -24.48 20.88 -3.79
C GLY A 197 -24.40 21.16 -2.27
N TYR A 198 -24.56 20.15 -1.42
CA TYR A 198 -24.50 20.24 0.03
C TYR A 198 -23.09 20.17 0.63
N HIS A 199 -22.17 19.41 0.02
CA HIS A 199 -20.82 19.20 0.57
C HIS A 199 -19.75 19.51 -0.47
N PRO A 200 -19.06 20.66 -0.38
CA PRO A 200 -17.96 20.96 -1.26
C PRO A 200 -16.77 20.04 -0.98
N VAL A 201 -16.03 19.71 -2.04
CA VAL A 201 -14.75 19.00 -1.89
C VAL A 201 -13.69 20.02 -1.47
N LEU A 202 -12.93 19.70 -0.43
CA LEU A 202 -11.93 20.60 0.13
C LEU A 202 -10.53 20.07 -0.14
N ILE A 203 -9.61 20.99 -0.42
CA ILE A 203 -8.18 20.73 -0.52
C ILE A 203 -7.43 21.77 0.31
N PHE A 204 -6.46 21.32 1.09
CA PHE A 204 -5.62 22.20 1.90
C PHE A 204 -4.23 21.59 2.08
N ASP A 205 -3.24 22.46 2.26
CA ASP A 205 -1.84 22.07 2.40
C ASP A 205 -1.35 22.39 3.82
N LEU A 206 -0.70 21.42 4.46
CA LEU A 206 0.05 21.66 5.70
C LEU A 206 1.55 21.62 5.41
N ASN A 207 2.26 22.67 5.80
CA ASN A 207 3.69 22.83 5.55
C ASN A 207 4.49 22.13 6.65
N PHE A 208 4.91 20.89 6.40
CA PHE A 208 5.91 20.24 7.24
C PHE A 208 7.32 20.58 6.75
N THR A 209 8.22 20.88 7.68
CA THR A 209 9.67 20.76 7.44
C THR A 209 9.97 19.28 7.26
N LYS A 210 10.25 18.87 6.02
CA LYS A 210 10.45 17.48 5.65
C LYS A 210 11.58 16.85 6.48
N CYS A 211 11.28 15.88 7.36
CA CYS A 211 12.32 15.05 7.95
C CYS A 211 12.87 14.16 6.82
N MET A 212 14.15 14.36 6.47
CA MET A 212 14.83 13.61 5.42
C MET A 212 15.16 12.20 5.92
N ASP A 213 14.18 11.31 5.95
CA ASP A 213 14.43 9.87 6.09
C ASP A 213 13.78 9.12 4.92
N ASP A 214 14.18 9.45 3.69
CA ASP A 214 13.92 8.59 2.53
C ASP A 214 15.16 7.70 2.35
N LEU A 215 15.34 6.73 3.26
CA LEU A 215 16.24 5.60 3.02
C LEU A 215 15.59 4.73 1.92
N SER A 216 15.62 5.21 0.68
CA SER A 216 15.28 4.36 -0.47
C SER A 216 16.26 3.20 -0.47
N LEU A 217 15.78 1.99 -0.17
CA LEU A 217 16.54 0.75 -0.28
C LEU A 217 16.77 0.46 -1.77
N ASN A 218 17.70 1.19 -2.37
CA ASN A 218 18.19 0.88 -3.70
C ASN A 218 19.05 -0.36 -3.56
N CYS A 219 18.53 -1.50 -4.02
CA CYS A 219 19.28 -2.74 -4.07
C CYS A 219 19.93 -2.87 -5.45
N GLU A 220 21.24 -3.09 -5.47
CA GLU A 220 21.98 -3.44 -6.68
C GLU A 220 21.99 -4.96 -6.81
N VAL A 221 21.47 -5.47 -7.93
CA VAL A 221 21.35 -6.90 -8.22
C VAL A 221 21.93 -7.20 -9.59
N LEU A 222 22.58 -8.34 -9.77
CA LEU A 222 23.05 -8.79 -11.08
C LEU A 222 21.87 -9.02 -12.05
N ASP A 223 21.96 -8.47 -13.25
CA ASP A 223 20.96 -8.66 -14.30
C ASP A 223 21.26 -9.90 -15.14
N LEU A 224 21.03 -11.07 -14.55
CA LEU A 224 21.30 -12.38 -15.16
C LEU A 224 20.66 -12.58 -16.54
N LYS A 225 19.60 -11.82 -16.87
CA LYS A 225 18.97 -11.87 -18.20
C LYS A 225 19.87 -11.31 -19.30
N ASN A 226 20.72 -10.35 -18.96
CA ASN A 226 21.65 -9.67 -19.86
C ASN A 226 23.11 -10.11 -19.59
N CYS A 227 23.30 -11.26 -18.94
CA CYS A 227 24.61 -11.88 -18.76
C CYS A 227 25.19 -12.31 -20.11
N ASP A 228 26.48 -12.01 -20.35
CA ASP A 228 27.20 -12.49 -21.53
C ASP A 228 27.66 -13.95 -21.31
N ASN A 229 26.76 -14.89 -21.59
CA ASN A 229 27.02 -16.32 -21.39
C ASN A 229 28.15 -16.85 -22.29
N ASP A 230 28.36 -16.26 -23.48
CA ASP A 230 29.45 -16.65 -24.38
C ASP A 230 30.80 -16.25 -23.74
N ARG A 231 30.87 -15.06 -23.14
CA ARG A 231 32.05 -14.60 -22.42
C ARG A 231 32.32 -15.43 -21.15
N VAL A 232 31.28 -15.78 -20.40
CA VAL A 232 31.39 -16.68 -19.24
C VAL A 232 31.99 -18.03 -19.67
N SER A 233 31.43 -18.64 -20.72
CA SER A 233 31.92 -19.92 -21.24
C SER A 233 33.37 -19.82 -21.70
N TYR A 234 33.75 -18.74 -22.38
CA TYR A 234 35.13 -18.51 -22.81
C TYR A 234 36.07 -18.42 -21.61
N LEU A 235 35.77 -17.57 -20.62
CA LEU A 235 36.64 -17.36 -19.47
C LEU A 235 36.81 -18.63 -18.64
N LEU A 236 35.75 -19.41 -18.43
CA LEU A 236 35.84 -20.69 -17.71
C LEU A 236 36.62 -21.75 -18.48
N SER A 237 36.65 -21.68 -19.82
CA SER A 237 37.42 -22.61 -20.66
C SER A 237 38.93 -22.35 -20.65
N GLU A 238 39.34 -21.11 -20.37
CA GLU A 238 40.76 -20.71 -20.30
C GLU A 238 41.40 -21.09 -18.95
N ILE A 239 40.61 -21.48 -17.95
CA ILE A 239 41.10 -21.81 -16.62
C ILE A 239 41.68 -23.22 -16.59
N ASN A 240 42.94 -23.32 -16.18
CA ASN A 240 43.58 -24.60 -15.91
C ASN A 240 43.15 -25.15 -14.54
N TRP A 241 42.04 -25.89 -14.51
CA TRP A 241 41.46 -26.47 -13.30
C TRP A 241 42.38 -27.44 -12.56
N ASP A 242 43.23 -28.19 -13.26
CA ASP A 242 44.20 -29.11 -12.63
C ASP A 242 45.18 -28.35 -11.75
N SER A 243 45.64 -27.17 -12.22
CA SER A 243 46.51 -26.30 -11.44
C SER A 243 45.80 -25.67 -10.24
N VAL A 244 44.54 -25.25 -10.42
CA VAL A 244 43.71 -24.61 -9.38
C VAL A 244 43.39 -25.58 -8.25
N PHE A 245 43.15 -26.85 -8.58
CA PHE A 245 42.77 -27.88 -7.62
C PHE A 245 43.95 -28.63 -7.01
N ASN A 246 45.18 -28.36 -7.45
CA ASN A 246 46.35 -29.06 -6.97
C ASN A 246 46.58 -28.82 -5.46
N GLY A 247 46.79 -29.89 -4.69
CA GLY A 247 47.04 -29.83 -3.26
C GLY A 247 45.82 -29.50 -2.37
N LEU A 248 44.62 -29.35 -2.95
CA LEU A 248 43.39 -29.09 -2.21
C LEU A 248 42.62 -30.37 -1.90
N ASP A 249 41.87 -30.38 -0.79
CA ASP A 249 40.87 -31.42 -0.51
C ASP A 249 39.56 -31.18 -1.29
N VAL A 250 38.59 -32.10 -1.17
CA VAL A 250 37.33 -32.04 -1.93
C VAL A 250 36.51 -30.78 -1.61
N GLU A 251 36.44 -30.41 -0.33
CA GLU A 251 35.63 -29.26 0.11
C GLU A 251 36.28 -27.95 -0.35
N GLN A 252 37.61 -27.87 -0.24
CA GLN A 252 38.41 -26.75 -0.74
C GLN A 252 38.31 -26.61 -2.26
N LYS A 253 38.34 -27.71 -3.01
CA LYS A 253 38.15 -27.70 -4.47
C LYS A 253 36.78 -27.14 -4.84
N PHE A 254 35.72 -27.60 -4.18
CA PHE A 254 34.37 -27.11 -4.44
C PHE A 254 34.23 -25.62 -4.07
N GLY A 255 34.75 -25.21 -2.92
CA GLY A 255 34.79 -23.81 -2.52
C GLY A 255 35.49 -22.92 -3.54
N LYS A 256 36.67 -23.35 -4.04
CA LYS A 256 37.42 -22.61 -5.05
C LYS A 256 36.72 -22.58 -6.40
N PHE A 257 36.06 -23.68 -6.79
CA PHE A 257 35.22 -23.72 -7.99
C PHE A 257 34.08 -22.70 -7.92
N VAL A 258 33.32 -22.69 -6.82
CA VAL A 258 32.20 -21.76 -6.61
C VAL A 258 32.67 -20.30 -6.62
N GLU A 259 33.80 -20.01 -5.95
CA GLU A 259 34.40 -18.67 -5.90
C GLU A 259 34.73 -18.15 -7.31
N ILE A 260 35.43 -18.97 -8.11
CA ILE A 260 35.84 -18.62 -9.48
C ILE A 260 34.63 -18.44 -10.39
N VAL A 261 33.70 -19.40 -10.37
CA VAL A 261 32.50 -19.34 -11.23
C VAL A 261 31.66 -18.11 -10.93
N ASN A 262 31.36 -17.85 -9.66
CA ASN A 262 30.61 -16.64 -9.28
C ASN A 262 31.38 -15.35 -9.59
N GLY A 263 32.71 -15.35 -9.48
CA GLY A 263 33.56 -14.23 -9.87
C GLY A 263 33.44 -13.90 -11.36
N VAL A 264 33.55 -14.92 -12.23
CA VAL A 264 33.40 -14.78 -13.69
C VAL A 264 31.99 -14.32 -14.06
N ILE A 265 30.95 -14.90 -13.43
CA ILE A 265 29.56 -14.49 -13.67
C ILE A 265 29.35 -13.02 -13.28
N SER A 266 29.89 -12.60 -12.14
CA SER A 266 29.80 -11.21 -11.67
C SER A 266 30.49 -10.23 -12.62
N GLU A 267 31.67 -10.58 -13.16
CA GLU A 267 32.39 -9.77 -14.14
C GLU A 267 31.62 -9.64 -15.46
N CYS A 268 30.97 -10.71 -15.90
CA CYS A 268 30.27 -10.78 -17.19
C CYS A 268 28.80 -10.34 -17.13
N THR A 269 28.28 -10.01 -15.94
CA THR A 269 26.87 -9.66 -15.75
C THR A 269 26.72 -8.20 -15.33
N PRO A 270 25.98 -7.38 -16.09
CA PRO A 270 25.73 -6.00 -15.70
C PRO A 270 24.87 -5.93 -14.43
N VAL A 271 25.14 -4.93 -13.58
CA VAL A 271 24.35 -4.66 -12.38
C VAL A 271 23.14 -3.80 -12.73
N LYS A 272 21.96 -4.19 -12.25
CA LYS A 272 20.74 -3.37 -12.31
C LYS A 272 20.37 -2.85 -10.93
N ARG A 273 19.90 -1.61 -10.90
CA ARG A 273 19.30 -1.01 -9.71
C ARG A 273 17.83 -1.34 -9.65
N ILE A 274 17.43 -2.00 -8.56
CA ILE A 274 16.04 -2.25 -8.23
C ILE A 274 15.70 -1.29 -7.10
N GLY A 275 14.91 -0.28 -7.43
CA GLY A 275 14.32 0.63 -6.46
C GLY A 275 12.82 0.39 -6.37
N ASP A 276 12.24 0.79 -5.24
CA ASP A 276 10.80 0.80 -5.11
C ASP A 276 10.19 1.84 -6.05
N SER A 277 9.33 1.37 -6.95
CA SER A 277 8.53 2.26 -7.78
C SER A 277 7.53 2.98 -6.90
N ARG A 278 7.54 4.32 -6.95
CA ARG A 278 6.50 5.17 -6.33
C ARG A 278 5.12 5.00 -6.99
N PHE A 279 5.07 4.34 -8.14
CA PHE A 279 3.85 4.11 -8.91
C PHE A 279 3.39 2.65 -8.81
N PRO A 280 2.07 2.40 -8.78
CA PRO A 280 1.50 1.06 -8.84
C PRO A 280 2.00 0.27 -10.06
N ARG A 281 2.09 -1.05 -9.92
CA ARG A 281 2.64 -1.97 -10.95
C ARG A 281 1.87 -1.94 -12.29
N TRP A 282 0.61 -1.50 -12.28
CA TRP A 282 -0.22 -1.40 -13.47
C TRP A 282 -0.03 -0.08 -14.24
N TYR A 283 0.72 0.88 -13.71
CA TYR A 283 1.03 2.11 -14.44
C TYR A 283 2.01 1.83 -15.57
N ASN A 284 1.74 2.41 -16.74
CA ASN A 284 2.70 2.45 -17.83
C ASN A 284 3.43 3.81 -17.89
N THR A 285 4.53 3.86 -18.64
CA THR A 285 5.34 5.09 -18.81
C THR A 285 4.51 6.25 -19.38
N LYS A 286 3.54 5.96 -20.26
CA LYS A 286 2.68 6.97 -20.87
C LYS A 286 1.81 7.67 -19.83
N LEU A 287 1.13 6.92 -18.95
CA LEU A 287 0.32 7.46 -17.87
C LEU A 287 1.17 8.29 -16.90
N ILE A 288 2.36 7.79 -16.53
CA ILE A 288 3.29 8.53 -15.64
C ILE A 288 3.65 9.90 -16.24
N ARG A 289 3.99 9.95 -17.54
CA ARG A 289 4.30 11.20 -18.24
C ARG A 289 3.11 12.15 -18.30
N LEU A 290 1.91 11.62 -18.53
CA LEU A 290 0.66 12.41 -18.54
C LEU A 290 0.37 13.02 -17.16
N LEU A 291 0.52 12.25 -16.07
CA LEU A 291 0.37 12.74 -14.71
C LEU A 291 1.37 13.86 -14.38
N ALA A 292 2.64 13.70 -14.80
CA ALA A 292 3.66 14.74 -14.64
C ALA A 292 3.30 16.03 -15.41
N ARG A 293 2.84 15.91 -16.66
CA ARG A 293 2.35 17.04 -17.45
C ARG A 293 1.15 17.72 -16.79
N LYS A 294 0.21 16.93 -16.25
CA LYS A 294 -0.98 17.45 -15.54
C LYS A 294 -0.57 18.30 -14.34
N ARG A 295 0.35 17.81 -13.50
CA ARG A 295 0.86 18.53 -12.33
C ARG A 295 1.52 19.85 -12.74
N LYS A 296 2.34 19.84 -13.80
CA LYS A 296 2.99 21.05 -14.34
C LYS A 296 1.97 22.09 -14.79
N LEU A 297 0.94 21.68 -15.54
CA LEU A 297 -0.11 22.59 -16.02
C LEU A 297 -0.94 23.16 -14.86
N HIS A 298 -1.29 22.33 -13.87
CA HIS A 298 -2.01 22.80 -12.69
C HIS A 298 -1.19 23.82 -11.89
N TYR A 299 0.11 23.58 -11.71
CA TYR A 299 1.02 24.53 -11.08
C TYR A 299 1.08 25.86 -11.86
N GLN A 300 1.21 25.79 -13.19
CA GLN A 300 1.21 26.99 -14.04
C GLN A 300 -0.11 27.75 -13.95
N TYR A 301 -1.25 27.06 -13.95
CA TYR A 301 -2.55 27.69 -13.74
C TYR A 301 -2.65 28.33 -12.34
N LYS A 302 -2.22 27.66 -11.27
CA LYS A 302 -2.23 28.25 -9.92
C LYS A 302 -1.36 29.50 -9.84
N LYS A 303 -0.18 29.50 -10.49
CA LYS A 303 0.77 30.61 -10.50
C LYS A 303 0.32 31.80 -11.35
N PHE A 304 -0.19 31.55 -12.54
CA PHE A 304 -0.48 32.59 -13.54
C PHE A 304 -1.97 32.92 -13.67
N LYS A 305 -2.86 32.10 -13.09
CA LYS A 305 -4.34 32.20 -13.19
C LYS A 305 -4.85 32.33 -14.62
N SER A 306 -4.11 31.79 -15.59
CA SER A 306 -4.41 31.88 -17.01
C SER A 306 -5.43 30.82 -17.45
N ARG A 307 -6.43 31.25 -18.22
CA ARG A 307 -7.46 30.37 -18.79
C ARG A 307 -6.88 29.30 -19.71
N TYR A 308 -5.85 29.63 -20.48
CA TYR A 308 -5.15 28.69 -21.35
C TYR A 308 -4.61 27.49 -20.57
N PHE A 309 -3.91 27.74 -19.44
CA PHE A 309 -3.37 26.64 -18.61
C PHE A 309 -4.48 25.82 -17.96
N TYR A 310 -5.60 26.46 -17.61
CA TYR A 310 -6.77 25.76 -17.06
C TYR A 310 -7.43 24.83 -18.09
N ASP A 311 -7.63 25.30 -19.32
CA ASP A 311 -8.24 24.50 -20.38
C ASP A 311 -7.34 23.32 -20.77
N GLU A 312 -6.04 23.56 -20.95
CA GLU A 312 -5.04 22.49 -21.17
C GLU A 312 -4.99 21.49 -20.01
N PHE A 313 -5.02 21.98 -18.76
CA PHE A 313 -5.11 21.14 -17.57
C PHE A 313 -6.36 20.26 -17.61
N CYS A 314 -7.53 20.83 -17.93
CA CYS A 314 -8.79 20.10 -18.04
C CYS A 314 -8.73 18.99 -19.10
N VAL A 315 -8.14 19.28 -20.27
CA VAL A 315 -7.94 18.30 -21.35
C VAL A 315 -7.03 17.17 -20.90
N ILE A 316 -5.84 17.49 -20.39
CA ILE A 316 -4.87 16.48 -19.93
C ILE A 316 -5.44 15.65 -18.78
N ARG A 317 -6.20 16.25 -17.86
CA ARG A 317 -6.91 15.53 -16.80
C ARG A 317 -7.87 14.47 -17.33
N SER A 318 -8.67 14.81 -18.35
CA SER A 318 -9.58 13.86 -18.99
C SER A 318 -8.81 12.70 -19.62
N ILE A 319 -7.69 13.00 -20.29
CA ILE A 319 -6.81 11.99 -20.89
C ILE A 319 -6.20 11.08 -19.82
N CYS A 320 -5.70 11.62 -18.71
CA CYS A 320 -5.16 10.82 -17.60
C CYS A 320 -6.23 9.88 -17.02
N ARG A 321 -7.47 10.34 -16.80
CA ARG A 321 -8.58 9.50 -16.32
C ARG A 321 -8.86 8.33 -17.26
N ARG A 322 -8.90 8.59 -18.57
CA ARG A 322 -9.12 7.55 -19.58
C ARG A 322 -7.96 6.57 -19.63
N GLU A 323 -6.73 7.06 -19.68
CA GLU A 323 -5.54 6.22 -19.77
C GLU A 323 -5.35 5.35 -18.52
N ALA A 324 -5.66 5.88 -17.33
CA ALA A 324 -5.60 5.12 -16.08
C ALA A 324 -6.55 3.91 -16.10
N ARG A 325 -7.78 4.09 -16.60
CA ARG A 325 -8.73 2.98 -16.79
C ARG A 325 -8.17 1.93 -17.75
N VAL A 326 -7.73 2.35 -18.93
CA VAL A 326 -7.15 1.44 -19.95
C VAL A 326 -5.96 0.66 -19.40
N CYS A 327 -5.04 1.31 -18.67
CA CYS A 327 -3.89 0.64 -18.08
C CYS A 327 -4.31 -0.42 -17.06
N TYR A 328 -5.31 -0.12 -16.24
CA TYR A 328 -5.81 -1.05 -15.23
C TYR A 328 -6.53 -2.24 -15.88
N ASP A 329 -7.42 -2.00 -16.85
CA ASP A 329 -8.16 -3.06 -17.54
C ASP A 329 -7.20 -4.02 -18.25
N ASN A 330 -6.22 -3.49 -18.98
CA ASN A 330 -5.18 -4.28 -19.62
C ASN A 330 -4.33 -5.08 -18.61
N PHE A 331 -4.07 -4.52 -17.43
CA PHE A 331 -3.34 -5.21 -16.38
C PHE A 331 -4.14 -6.41 -15.85
N VAL A 332 -5.44 -6.21 -15.57
CA VAL A 332 -6.33 -7.28 -15.10
C VAL A 332 -6.44 -8.38 -16.15
N GLU A 333 -6.67 -8.01 -17.41
CA GLU A 333 -6.73 -8.96 -18.53
C GLU A 333 -5.44 -9.77 -18.64
N ARG A 334 -4.27 -9.12 -18.55
CA ARG A 334 -2.97 -9.80 -18.57
C ARG A 334 -2.80 -10.79 -17.41
N VAL A 335 -3.22 -10.41 -16.20
CA VAL A 335 -3.15 -11.30 -15.03
C VAL A 335 -4.08 -12.50 -15.22
N GLN A 336 -5.29 -12.29 -15.76
CA GLN A 336 -6.24 -13.37 -16.00
C GLN A 336 -5.76 -14.31 -17.11
N SER A 337 -5.28 -13.78 -18.23
CA SER A 337 -4.79 -14.56 -19.35
C SER A 337 -3.54 -15.38 -19.01
N SER A 338 -2.75 -14.93 -18.03
CA SER A 338 -1.54 -15.64 -17.61
C SER A 338 -1.83 -16.83 -16.68
N ILE A 339 -3.03 -16.95 -16.08
CA ILE A 339 -3.31 -17.99 -15.07
C ILE A 339 -2.98 -19.42 -15.55
N PRO A 340 -3.32 -19.84 -16.78
CA PRO A 340 -3.03 -21.20 -17.24
C PRO A 340 -1.52 -21.49 -17.42
N ALA A 341 -0.71 -20.46 -17.74
CA ALA A 341 0.70 -20.60 -18.09
C ALA A 341 1.65 -20.19 -16.96
N ASP A 342 1.30 -19.16 -16.19
CA ASP A 342 2.06 -18.61 -15.07
C ASP A 342 1.13 -18.02 -14.00
N MET A 343 0.94 -18.80 -12.93
CA MET A 343 0.17 -18.40 -11.76
C MET A 343 0.93 -17.43 -10.83
N ARG A 344 2.23 -17.19 -11.06
CA ARG A 344 3.04 -16.27 -10.24
C ARG A 344 2.53 -14.84 -10.36
N LEU A 345 2.14 -14.41 -11.55
CA LEU A 345 1.58 -13.07 -11.77
C LEU A 345 0.30 -12.85 -10.97
N PHE A 346 -0.58 -13.85 -10.93
CA PHE A 346 -1.79 -13.84 -10.10
C PHE A 346 -1.45 -13.76 -8.61
N TRP A 347 -0.60 -14.65 -8.10
CA TRP A 347 -0.25 -14.63 -6.67
C TRP A 347 0.52 -13.37 -6.27
N ASN A 348 1.38 -12.84 -7.15
CA ASN A 348 2.04 -11.56 -6.92
C ASN A 348 1.04 -10.42 -6.82
N TYR A 349 -0.01 -10.41 -7.64
CA TYR A 349 -1.08 -9.44 -7.55
C TYR A 349 -1.88 -9.60 -6.24
N VAL A 350 -2.34 -10.81 -5.92
CA VAL A 350 -3.08 -11.09 -4.68
C VAL A 350 -2.26 -10.75 -3.44
N ASN A 351 -0.99 -11.12 -3.40
CA ASN A 351 -0.10 -10.81 -2.28
C ASN A 351 0.18 -9.31 -2.16
N SER A 352 0.25 -8.58 -3.28
CA SER A 352 0.38 -7.11 -3.24
C SER A 352 -0.84 -6.43 -2.60
N LEU A 353 -2.03 -7.02 -2.72
CA LEU A 353 -3.26 -6.51 -2.11
C LEU A 353 -3.35 -6.84 -0.61
N ARG A 354 -2.81 -7.97 -0.17
CA ARG A 354 -2.92 -8.45 1.22
C ARG A 354 -2.15 -7.61 2.25
N GLY A 355 -1.29 -6.68 1.81
CA GLY A 355 -0.56 -5.73 2.67
C GLY A 355 0.51 -6.35 3.59
N SER A 356 0.45 -7.65 3.88
CA SER A 356 1.45 -8.40 4.63
C SER A 356 1.62 -9.81 4.04
N ASN A 357 2.87 -10.27 3.94
CA ASN A 357 3.21 -11.68 3.67
C ASN A 357 3.23 -12.53 4.95
N ARG A 358 2.70 -12.01 6.07
CA ARG A 358 2.68 -12.76 7.33
C ARG A 358 1.60 -13.83 7.25
N LEU A 359 1.94 -14.99 7.78
CA LEU A 359 0.96 -16.04 8.03
C LEU A 359 -0.08 -15.52 9.03
N PRO A 360 -1.36 -15.91 8.91
CA PRO A 360 -2.38 -15.61 9.91
C PRO A 360 -1.91 -16.01 11.31
N GLU A 361 -2.12 -15.15 12.31
CA GLU A 361 -1.81 -15.45 13.72
C GLU A 361 -2.63 -16.63 14.24
N THR A 362 -3.77 -16.91 13.62
CA THR A 362 -4.62 -18.05 13.88
C THR A 362 -4.87 -18.82 12.58
N MET A 363 -4.64 -20.12 12.60
CA MET A 363 -4.94 -21.01 11.47
C MET A 363 -6.02 -22.02 11.84
N PHE A 364 -6.76 -22.48 10.82
CA PHE A 364 -7.84 -23.44 10.96
C PHE A 364 -7.62 -24.61 10.00
N TYR A 365 -7.85 -25.83 10.50
CA TYR A 365 -7.97 -27.02 9.66
C TYR A 365 -9.21 -27.80 10.11
N LYS A 366 -10.22 -27.87 9.24
CA LYS A 366 -11.56 -28.38 9.56
C LYS A 366 -12.13 -27.62 10.79
N SER A 367 -12.42 -28.34 11.86
CA SER A 367 -12.93 -27.80 13.13
C SER A 367 -11.83 -27.42 14.13
N SER A 368 -10.55 -27.65 13.81
CA SER A 368 -9.43 -27.37 14.70
C SER A 368 -8.85 -25.97 14.44
N LYS A 369 -8.53 -25.25 15.52
CA LYS A 369 -7.93 -23.92 15.52
C LYS A 369 -6.56 -23.99 16.18
N GLY A 370 -5.57 -23.29 15.63
CA GLY A 370 -4.24 -23.13 16.23
C GLY A 370 -3.86 -21.66 16.29
N ASN A 371 -3.42 -21.19 17.46
CA ASN A 371 -3.00 -19.79 17.68
C ASN A 371 -1.56 -19.66 18.19
N VAL A 372 -0.88 -20.78 18.43
CA VAL A 372 0.55 -20.83 18.79
C VAL A 372 1.33 -21.70 17.81
N PRO A 373 2.65 -21.46 17.62
CA PRO A 373 3.44 -22.12 16.56
C PRO A 373 3.35 -23.65 16.56
N HIS A 374 3.39 -24.30 17.72
CA HIS A 374 3.31 -25.76 17.82
C HIS A 374 1.95 -26.31 17.36
N GLU A 375 0.85 -25.65 17.73
CA GLU A 375 -0.49 -26.05 17.27
C GLU A 375 -0.60 -25.89 15.75
N ILE A 376 -0.13 -24.77 15.21
CA ILE A 376 -0.13 -24.48 13.77
C ILE A 376 0.67 -25.55 13.01
N VAL A 377 1.88 -25.90 13.48
CA VAL A 377 2.71 -26.94 12.88
C VAL A 377 2.00 -28.29 12.89
N ASN A 378 1.30 -28.65 13.98
CA ASN A 378 0.55 -29.89 14.05
C ASN A 378 -0.69 -29.90 13.13
N LEU A 379 -1.35 -28.75 12.91
CA LEU A 379 -2.39 -28.63 11.90
C LEU A 379 -1.84 -28.89 10.49
N PHE A 380 -0.66 -28.34 10.18
CA PHE A 380 0.01 -28.62 8.90
C PHE A 380 0.42 -30.08 8.78
N ALA A 381 1.03 -30.67 9.82
CA ALA A 381 1.41 -32.09 9.83
C ALA A 381 0.19 -32.98 9.59
N SER A 382 -0.94 -32.67 10.23
CA SER A 382 -2.21 -33.38 10.04
C SER A 382 -2.80 -33.19 8.64
N TYR A 383 -2.65 -32.02 8.04
CA TYR A 383 -3.08 -31.78 6.66
C TYR A 383 -2.20 -32.56 5.67
N PHE A 384 -0.88 -32.46 5.78
CA PHE A 384 0.04 -33.10 4.86
C PHE A 384 0.07 -34.63 5.00
N SER A 385 -0.06 -35.17 6.21
CA SER A 385 -0.16 -36.62 6.42
C SER A 385 -1.33 -37.23 5.63
N ASN A 386 -2.46 -36.52 5.51
CA ASN A 386 -3.60 -36.95 4.70
C ASN A 386 -3.32 -36.94 3.18
N ASN A 387 -2.31 -36.19 2.72
CA ASN A 387 -1.93 -36.12 1.31
C ASN A 387 -0.89 -37.18 0.92
N TYR A 388 -0.27 -37.85 1.89
CA TYR A 388 0.66 -38.94 1.65
C TYR A 388 -0.07 -40.28 1.70
N ASN A 389 0.29 -41.20 0.80
CA ASN A 389 -0.22 -42.57 0.86
C ASN A 389 0.30 -43.23 2.15
N PRO A 390 -0.55 -43.91 2.94
CA PRO A 390 -0.16 -44.60 4.17
C PRO A 390 0.65 -45.88 3.92
N CYS A 391 1.32 -46.01 2.76
CA CYS A 391 2.29 -47.05 2.55
C CYS A 391 3.47 -46.78 3.48
N SER A 392 3.44 -47.39 4.66
CA SER A 392 4.64 -47.71 5.42
C SER A 392 5.59 -48.37 4.43
N PRO A 393 6.73 -47.75 4.05
CA PRO A 393 7.76 -48.52 3.39
C PRO A 393 8.04 -49.67 4.34
N SER A 394 7.98 -50.92 3.84
CA SER A 394 8.53 -52.04 4.60
C SER A 394 9.92 -51.58 5.03
N HIS A 395 10.14 -51.44 6.33
CA HIS A 395 11.47 -51.21 6.85
C HIS A 395 12.28 -52.43 6.45
N HIS A 396 12.92 -52.36 5.28
CA HIS A 396 13.97 -53.29 4.96
C HIS A 396 15.00 -53.06 6.05
N GLU A 397 15.21 -54.05 6.89
CA GLU A 397 16.36 -54.09 7.77
C GLU A 397 17.59 -54.06 6.87
N PHE A 398 18.13 -52.87 6.66
CA PHE A 398 19.39 -52.70 5.97
C PHE A 398 20.45 -53.23 6.92
N PHE A 399 20.99 -54.41 6.61
CA PHE A 399 22.22 -54.89 7.22
C PHE A 399 23.34 -53.98 6.74
N PHE A 400 23.67 -52.97 7.54
CA PHE A 400 24.84 -52.14 7.32
C PHE A 400 26.08 -52.99 7.58
N THR A 401 26.59 -53.65 6.54
CA THR A 401 27.97 -54.15 6.56
C THR A 401 28.88 -52.93 6.57
N ASN A 402 29.82 -52.86 7.52
CA ASN A 402 30.77 -51.74 7.64
C ASN A 402 31.68 -51.53 6.42
N ASP A 403 31.58 -52.40 5.40
CA ASP A 403 32.35 -52.35 4.15
C ASP A 403 31.43 -52.10 2.96
N VAL A 404 30.81 -50.92 2.88
CA VAL A 404 30.22 -50.45 1.61
C VAL A 404 31.35 -49.79 0.81
N GLN A 405 32.05 -50.58 0.00
CA GLN A 405 32.83 -50.00 -1.08
C GLN A 405 31.84 -49.39 -2.08
N LEU A 406 31.82 -48.06 -2.20
CA LEU A 406 31.10 -47.40 -3.28
C LEU A 406 31.63 -48.00 -4.59
N PRO A 407 30.79 -48.66 -5.41
CA PRO A 407 31.22 -49.15 -6.71
C PRO A 407 31.76 -47.95 -7.50
N ASN A 408 32.78 -48.16 -8.33
CA ASN A 408 33.40 -47.11 -9.14
C ASN A 408 32.32 -46.24 -9.81
N ILE A 409 32.09 -45.04 -9.24
CA ILE A 409 31.11 -44.09 -9.76
C ILE A 409 31.77 -43.44 -10.97
N SER A 410 31.29 -43.79 -12.17
CA SER A 410 31.67 -43.08 -13.38
C SER A 410 30.61 -42.03 -13.68
N ILE A 411 30.99 -40.76 -13.60
CA ILE A 411 30.15 -39.64 -14.01
C ILE A 411 30.67 -39.22 -15.39
N THR A 412 29.87 -39.44 -16.43
CA THR A 412 30.26 -39.03 -17.78
C THR A 412 29.87 -37.59 -18.04
N LEU A 413 30.51 -36.99 -19.04
CA LEU A 413 30.16 -35.65 -19.49
C LEU A 413 28.71 -35.56 -20.03
N GLN A 414 28.18 -36.66 -20.55
CA GLN A 414 26.80 -36.75 -21.00
C GLN A 414 25.81 -36.72 -19.83
N ASP A 415 26.14 -37.36 -18.71
CA ASP A 415 25.33 -37.33 -17.49
C ASP A 415 25.23 -35.90 -16.94
N VAL A 416 26.36 -35.18 -16.88
CA VAL A 416 26.42 -33.78 -16.44
C VAL A 416 25.58 -32.90 -17.37
N ARG A 417 25.79 -32.98 -18.69
CA ARG A 417 25.00 -32.22 -19.67
C ARG A 417 23.51 -32.52 -19.59
N GLY A 418 23.12 -33.78 -19.39
CA GLY A 418 21.73 -34.18 -19.23
C GLY A 418 21.09 -33.53 -18.00
N ARG A 419 21.83 -33.48 -16.88
CA ARG A 419 21.37 -32.82 -15.65
C ARG A 419 21.26 -31.32 -15.79
N LEU A 420 22.26 -30.65 -16.35
CA LEU A 420 22.23 -29.20 -16.60
C LEU A 420 21.01 -28.80 -17.45
N ARG A 421 20.74 -29.53 -18.55
CA ARG A 421 19.56 -29.27 -19.41
C ARG A 421 18.22 -29.47 -18.72
N SER A 422 18.18 -30.28 -17.67
CA SER A 422 16.96 -30.52 -16.88
C SER A 422 16.70 -29.44 -15.82
N LEU A 423 17.68 -28.56 -15.56
CA LEU A 423 17.53 -27.47 -14.61
C LEU A 423 16.51 -26.45 -15.11
N ASN A 424 15.67 -25.98 -14.19
CA ASN A 424 14.74 -24.91 -14.48
C ASN A 424 15.46 -23.56 -14.37
N SER A 425 15.73 -22.92 -15.51
CA SER A 425 16.39 -21.61 -15.60
C SER A 425 15.66 -20.47 -14.89
N ASN A 426 14.37 -20.64 -14.55
CA ASN A 426 13.58 -19.66 -13.80
C ASN A 426 13.68 -19.82 -12.28
N LYS A 427 14.47 -20.79 -11.78
CA LYS A 427 14.73 -20.93 -10.34
C LYS A 427 15.91 -20.07 -9.92
N GLY A 428 15.86 -19.61 -8.67
CA GLY A 428 16.99 -18.94 -8.05
C GLY A 428 18.19 -19.88 -7.86
N PRO A 429 19.38 -19.31 -7.60
CA PRO A 429 20.57 -20.09 -7.27
C PRO A 429 20.34 -20.97 -6.03
N GLY A 430 21.08 -22.07 -5.97
CA GLY A 430 21.09 -22.94 -4.80
C GLY A 430 21.91 -22.35 -3.65
N SER A 431 22.28 -23.20 -2.68
CA SER A 431 23.20 -22.82 -1.61
C SER A 431 24.61 -22.46 -2.12
N ASP A 432 24.94 -22.83 -3.35
CA ASP A 432 26.19 -22.50 -4.07
C ASP A 432 26.19 -21.09 -4.68
N GLY A 433 25.05 -20.41 -4.74
CA GLY A 433 24.95 -19.08 -5.35
C GLY A 433 24.98 -19.09 -6.88
N ILE A 434 25.07 -20.24 -7.54
CA ILE A 434 25.23 -20.32 -9.00
C ILE A 434 23.85 -20.37 -9.67
N PRO A 435 23.51 -19.41 -10.54
CA PRO A 435 22.19 -19.34 -11.17
C PRO A 435 22.05 -20.37 -12.31
N PRO A 436 20.97 -21.19 -12.33
CA PRO A 436 20.72 -22.14 -13.40
C PRO A 436 20.58 -21.52 -14.80
N SER A 437 20.28 -20.22 -14.88
CA SER A 437 20.16 -19.50 -16.16
C SER A 437 21.49 -19.29 -16.88
N VAL A 438 22.62 -19.47 -16.19
CA VAL A 438 23.99 -19.27 -16.71
C VAL A 438 24.74 -20.61 -16.88
N LEU A 439 24.11 -21.72 -16.48
CA LEU A 439 24.64 -23.09 -16.53
C LEU A 439 24.08 -23.91 -17.71
#